data_AF-A0AAJ4SEE4-F1
#
_entry.id   AF-A0AAJ4SEE4-F1
#
_cell.length_a   1.000
_cell.length_b   1.000
_cell.length_c   1.000
_cell.angle_alpha   90.00
_cell.angle_beta   90.00
_cell.angle_gamma   90.00
#
_symmetry.space_group_name_H-M   'P 1'
#
loop_
_entity.id
_entity.type
_entity.pdbx_description
1 polymer ?
#
loop_
_entity_poly.entity_id
_entity_poly.type
_entity_poly.pdbx_seq_one_letter_code
_entity_poly.pdbx_strand_id
1 'polypeptide(L)'
;MNSEYITRSEFQQHVINMNNRFDEINDKISLTKDVLSGEIKNAVSELKNEISDNKFTSKRFWIGISIPTILSLLSLIITILVALLF
;
A
#
# COMPACT_ATOMS: atom_id res chain seq x y z
N MET A 1 -15.64 50.21 -27.92
CA MET A 1 -16.14 48.99 -27.24
C MET A 1 -17.22 49.46 -26.27
N ASN A 2 -18.47 49.01 -26.43
CA ASN A 2 -19.59 49.50 -25.63
C ASN A 2 -19.52 48.89 -24.22
N SER A 3 -19.18 49.69 -23.21
CA SER A 3 -18.93 49.24 -21.83
C SER A 3 -20.22 48.82 -21.11
N GLU A 4 -21.39 49.21 -21.63
CA GLU A 4 -22.70 48.89 -21.04
C GLU A 4 -23.00 47.41 -20.91
N TYR A 5 -22.39 46.54 -21.73
CA TYR A 5 -22.66 45.10 -21.64
C TYR A 5 -21.98 44.45 -20.41
N ILE A 6 -20.77 44.90 -20.07
CA ILE A 6 -19.96 44.34 -18.98
C ILE A 6 -20.47 44.80 -17.60
N THR A 7 -21.14 45.96 -17.54
CA THR A 7 -21.68 46.54 -16.29
C THR A 7 -23.11 46.11 -15.97
N ARG A 8 -23.76 45.31 -16.82
CA ARG A 8 -25.10 44.75 -16.55
C ARG A 8 -25.05 43.75 -15.40
N SER A 9 -26.08 43.78 -14.56
CA SER A 9 -26.24 42.82 -13.45
C SER A 9 -26.25 41.37 -13.93
N GLU A 10 -26.83 41.11 -15.11
CA GLU A 10 -26.88 39.80 -15.76
C GLU A 10 -25.48 39.25 -16.05
N PHE A 11 -24.57 40.10 -16.54
CA PHE A 11 -23.19 39.73 -16.81
C PHE A 11 -22.43 39.42 -15.51
N GLN A 12 -22.65 40.22 -14.46
CA GLN A 12 -22.06 39.97 -13.14
C GLN A 12 -22.56 38.65 -12.52
N GLN A 13 -23.87 38.38 -12.59
CA GLN A 13 -24.43 37.11 -12.12
C GLN A 13 -23.88 35.92 -12.90
N HIS A 14 -23.67 36.08 -14.21
CA HIS A 14 -23.05 35.04 -15.03
C HIS A 14 -21.62 34.72 -14.57
N VAL A 15 -20.80 35.75 -14.32
CA VAL A 15 -19.43 35.58 -13.81
C VAL A 15 -19.44 34.91 -12.43
N ILE A 16 -20.32 35.34 -11.51
CA ILE A 16 -20.47 34.73 -10.18
C ILE A 16 -20.83 33.25 -10.31
N ASN A 17 -21.81 32.92 -11.14
CA ASN A 17 -22.22 31.52 -11.36
C ASN A 17 -21.07 30.69 -11.96
N MET A 18 -20.29 31.25 -12.88
CA MET A 18 -19.11 30.58 -13.41
C MET A 18 -18.05 30.30 -12.34
N ASN A 19 -17.75 31.28 -11.50
CA ASN A 19 -16.78 31.11 -10.41
C ASN A 19 -17.25 30.05 -9.40
N ASN A 20 -18.52 30.11 -8.97
CA ASN A 20 -19.08 29.13 -8.04
C ASN A 20 -18.98 27.70 -8.57
N ARG A 21 -19.25 27.50 -9.87
CA ARG A 21 -19.10 26.19 -10.52
C ARG A 21 -17.65 25.72 -10.53
N PHE A 22 -16.70 26.64 -10.71
CA PHE A 22 -15.28 26.30 -10.71
C PHE A 22 -14.79 25.93 -9.31
N ASP A 23 -15.24 26.65 -8.28
CA ASP A 23 -14.94 26.35 -6.88
C ASP A 23 -15.51 24.98 -6.48
N GLU A 24 -16.76 24.68 -6.85
CA GLU A 24 -17.37 23.37 -6.58
C GLU A 24 -16.61 22.21 -7.25
N ILE A 25 -16.09 22.43 -8.46
CA ILE A 25 -15.24 21.46 -9.15
C ILE A 25 -13.92 21.26 -8.40
N ASN A 26 -13.28 22.34 -7.95
CA ASN A 26 -12.02 22.25 -7.20
C ASN A 26 -12.21 21.51 -5.88
N ASP A 27 -13.30 21.77 -5.16
CA ASP A 27 -13.63 21.06 -3.92
C ASP A 27 -13.82 19.56 -4.16
N LYS A 28 -14.56 19.19 -5.20
CA LYS A 28 -14.75 17.77 -5.60
C LYS A 28 -13.42 17.10 -5.97
N ILE A 29 -12.55 17.80 -6.71
CA ILE A 29 -11.22 17.30 -7.05
C ILE A 29 -10.37 17.11 -5.80
N SER A 30 -10.40 18.07 -4.86
CA SER A 30 -9.66 17.99 -3.60
C SER A 30 -10.12 16.79 -2.77
N LEU A 31 -11.43 16.63 -2.57
CA LEU A 31 -12.00 15.49 -1.86
C LEU A 31 -11.62 14.15 -2.52
N THR A 32 -11.71 14.08 -3.86
CA THR A 32 -11.33 12.86 -4.60
C THR A 32 -9.85 12.53 -4.41
N LYS A 33 -8.98 13.54 -4.41
CA LYS A 33 -7.54 13.37 -4.17
C LYS A 33 -7.25 12.83 -2.77
N ASP A 34 -7.95 13.34 -1.75
CA ASP A 34 -7.76 12.90 -0.36
C ASP A 34 -8.24 11.47 -0.16
N VAL A 35 -9.41 11.12 -0.69
CA VAL A 35 -9.93 9.73 -0.67
C VAL A 35 -8.97 8.78 -1.38
N LEU A 36 -8.54 9.12 -2.60
CA LEU A 36 -7.61 8.31 -3.37
C LEU A 36 -6.25 8.15 -2.65
N SER A 37 -5.75 9.21 -2.01
CA SER A 37 -4.52 9.14 -1.22
C SER A 37 -4.67 8.22 -0.01
N GLY A 38 -5.83 8.25 0.65
CA GLY A 38 -6.16 7.33 1.74
C GLY A 38 -6.22 5.87 1.28
N GLU A 39 -6.92 5.60 0.19
CA GLU A 39 -7.03 4.26 -0.39
C GLU A 39 -5.67 3.70 -0.82
N ILE A 40 -4.83 4.50 -1.48
CA ILE A 40 -3.47 4.09 -1.86
C ILE A 40 -2.63 3.76 -0.63
N LYS A 41 -2.68 4.59 0.43
CA LYS A 41 -1.94 4.33 1.67
C LYS A 41 -2.39 3.02 2.33
N ASN A 42 -3.69 2.75 2.35
CA ASN A 42 -4.24 1.52 2.90
C ASN A 42 -3.78 0.30 2.09
N ALA A 43 -3.90 0.34 0.75
CA ALA A 43 -3.45 -0.73 -0.12
C ALA A 43 -1.95 -1.03 0.02
N VAL A 44 -1.12 0.01 0.13
CA VAL A 44 0.33 -0.13 0.37
C VAL A 44 0.61 -0.76 1.74
N SER A 45 -0.13 -0.38 2.77
CA SER A 45 0.02 -0.97 4.11
C SER A 45 -0.38 -2.45 4.12
N GLU A 46 -1.46 -2.80 3.42
CA GLU A 46 -1.95 -4.17 3.32
C GLU A 46 -0.95 -5.07 2.59
N LEU A 47 -0.42 -4.62 1.44
CA LEU A 47 0.66 -5.31 0.73
C LEU A 47 1.92 -5.51 1.60
N LYS A 48 2.30 -4.50 2.39
CA LYS A 48 3.44 -4.60 3.30
C LYS A 48 3.21 -5.67 4.37
N ASN A 49 1.99 -5.75 4.91
CA ASN A 49 1.62 -6.75 5.90
C ASN A 49 1.64 -8.15 5.29
N GLU A 50 1.03 -8.34 4.12
CA GLU A 50 1.03 -9.64 3.40
C GLU A 50 2.46 -10.13 3.09
N ILE A 51 3.35 -9.24 2.62
CA ILE A 51 4.75 -9.57 2.38
C ILE A 51 5.46 -9.99 3.68
N SER A 52 5.21 -9.26 4.77
CA SER A 52 5.78 -9.56 6.09
C SER A 52 5.33 -10.94 6.59
N ASP A 53 4.04 -11.23 6.48
CA ASP A 53 3.45 -12.50 6.92
C ASP A 53 3.95 -13.67 6.08
N ASN A 54 4.07 -13.51 4.76
CA ASN A 54 4.65 -14.51 3.88
C ASN A 54 6.13 -14.76 4.21
N LYS A 55 6.91 -13.71 4.49
CA LYS A 55 8.31 -13.82 4.93
C LYS A 55 8.44 -14.54 6.27
N PHE A 56 7.52 -14.31 7.20
CA PHE A 56 7.52 -14.98 8.49
C PHE A 56 7.13 -16.46 8.35
N THR A 57 6.11 -16.75 7.55
CA THR A 57 5.63 -18.12 7.28
C THR A 57 6.70 -18.97 6.60
N SER A 58 7.34 -18.44 5.55
CA SER A 58 8.44 -19.12 4.86
C SER A 58 9.63 -19.40 5.79
N LYS A 59 10.02 -18.44 6.64
CA LYS A 59 11.07 -18.67 7.64
C LYS A 59 10.69 -19.80 8.61
N ARG A 60 9.47 -19.80 9.15
CA ARG A 60 9.00 -20.85 10.07
C ARG A 60 8.96 -22.22 9.41
N PHE A 61 8.55 -22.29 8.14
CA PHE A 61 8.57 -23.53 7.36
C PHE A 61 9.98 -24.11 7.25
N TRP A 62 10.96 -23.29 6.86
CA TRP A 62 12.36 -23.74 6.75
C TRP A 62 12.95 -24.14 8.11
N ILE A 63 12.59 -23.45 9.21
CA ILE A 63 13.02 -23.84 10.57
C ILE A 63 12.45 -25.21 10.94
N GLY A 64 11.17 -25.46 10.66
CA GLY A 64 10.51 -26.74 10.94
C GLY A 64 11.14 -27.93 10.22
N ILE A 65 11.69 -27.72 9.02
CA ILE A 65 12.39 -28.78 8.26
C ILE A 65 13.86 -28.91 8.68
N SER A 66 14.56 -27.78 8.86
CA SER A 66 16.00 -27.77 9.06
C SER A 66 16.42 -28.32 10.43
N ILE A 67 15.72 -28.01 11.52
CA ILE A 67 16.09 -28.48 12.87
C ILE A 67 16.08 -30.02 12.95
N PRO A 68 14.99 -30.72 12.59
CA PRO A 68 14.99 -32.19 12.62
C PRO A 68 16.03 -32.80 11.69
N THR A 69 16.22 -32.22 10.50
CA THR A 69 17.20 -32.72 9.52
C THR A 69 18.63 -32.63 10.07
N ILE A 70 19.01 -31.51 10.69
CA ILE A 70 20.34 -31.33 11.28
C ILE A 70 20.57 -32.32 12.42
N LEU A 71 19.57 -32.51 13.30
CA LEU A 71 19.64 -33.48 14.39
C LEU A 71 19.80 -34.91 13.86
N SER A 72 19.06 -35.27 12.81
CA SER A 72 19.18 -36.57 12.16
C SER A 72 20.57 -36.77 11.53
N LEU A 73 21.12 -35.74 10.89
CA LEU A 73 22.46 -35.79 10.30
C LEU A 73 23.54 -35.97 11.38
N LEU A 74 23.44 -35.21 12.48
CA LEU A 74 24.35 -35.33 13.63
C LEU A 74 24.31 -36.74 14.22
N SER A 75 23.11 -37.29 14.42
CA SER A 75 22.95 -38.67 14.90
C SER A 75 23.66 -39.66 13.98
N LEU A 76 23.48 -39.52 12.67
CA LEU A 76 24.10 -40.41 11.69
C LEU A 76 25.63 -40.29 11.70
N ILE A 77 26.17 -39.08 11.80
CA ILE A 77 27.61 -38.83 11.92
C ILE A 77 28.17 -39.51 13.18
N ILE A 78 27.49 -39.37 14.32
CA ILE A 78 27.90 -40.01 15.58
C ILE A 78 27.88 -41.54 15.44
N THR A 79 26.83 -42.11 14.84
CA THR A 79 26.75 -43.56 14.60
C THR A 79 27.91 -44.07 13.75
N ILE A 80 28.26 -43.36 12.67
CA ILE A 80 29.39 -43.72 11.81
C ILE A 80 30.70 -43.63 12.59
N LEU A 81 30.90 -42.58 13.38
CA LEU A 81 32.09 -42.40 14.21
C LEU A 81 32.27 -43.54 15.21
N VAL A 82 31.19 -43.92 15.90
CA VAL A 82 31.19 -45.06 16.82
C VAL A 82 31.53 -46.35 16.09
N ALA A 83 30.94 -46.60 14.92
CA ALA A 83 31.18 -47.80 14.12
C ALA A 83 32.60 -47.87 13.52
N LEU A 84 33.32 -46.75 13.41
CA LEU A 84 34.71 -46.71 12.95
C LEU A 84 35.73 -46.83 14.08
N LEU A 85 35.35 -46.50 15.32
CA LEU A 85 36.23 -46.50 16.49
C LEU A 85 36.18 -47.80 17.31
N PHE A 86 35.13 -48.62 17.14
CA PHE A 86 34.95 -49.93 17.74
C PHE A 86 34.90 -51.02 16.68
#